data_AF-A0ABD5KHI0-F1
#
_entry.id   AF-A0ABD5KHI0-F1
#
_cell.length_a   1.000
_cell.length_b   1.000
_cell.length_c   1.000
_cell.angle_alpha   90.00
_cell.angle_beta   90.00
_cell.angle_gamma   90.00
#
_symmetry.space_group_name_H-M   'P 1'
#
loop_
_entity.id
_entity.type
_entity.pdbx_description
1 polymer ?
#
loop_
_entity_poly.entity_id
_entity_poly.type
_entity_poly.pdbx_seq_one_letter_code
_entity_poly.pdbx_strand_id
1 'polypeptide(L)'
;MKSQLFIHSNSVTLRPFTLEDEAAVYALTQQPEITDVLPDWKMTEKQLREFLQFVVGSYEQFNPEDVRILLAVVHNEDQRIIGRCGVFSNDLLDRADREVAYAISRDYRNKGYITEAVHALTAYLFEHTLLDRIVGIVKPFNQPSRKVLEHAGSRYVSRRKLVDQENYDYFELLKVKTEPVQPKQIHSEIRLRRAQQEDAVVLTEICTRAFDHVIKVWADNEKDIDSNLCPPDYSSVRMHRYVIREWDYYVVESDGCVIGGVSVNVLGRKHARIDKIYIDPVCQGRGVGTQVMRLIEAEFPQIEIWKLETSGRQQDNHHFYEKMGYIRIYASEDEFGYEKNRSVDSFDPTCDETLAKDSGESVVEYVQLNLDSVRYSTSNLTNSRITDCNLSGSKFTNLNMTNILLADLRLTDSKIEFCALDGVQFQDTHLGSDRVPMQWAHCDLGGSRFIDCDLSGVQLEQCQVNGMKINGVEVRELLAAYEAMKS
;
A
#
# COMPACT_ATOMS: atom_id res chain seq x y z
N MET A 1 17.78 25.42 3.51
CA MET A 1 17.56 24.93 2.14
C MET A 1 18.53 23.85 1.68
N LYS A 2 19.87 23.93 1.91
CA LYS A 2 20.77 22.77 1.63
C LYS A 2 20.29 21.46 2.29
N SER A 3 19.72 21.53 3.49
CA SER A 3 19.08 20.40 4.20
C SER A 3 17.71 19.96 3.66
N GLN A 4 17.08 20.74 2.76
CA GLN A 4 15.75 20.45 2.20
C GLN A 4 15.81 19.85 0.79
N LEU A 5 16.98 19.78 0.15
CA LEU A 5 17.16 19.25 -1.21
C LEU A 5 17.56 17.77 -1.23
N PHE A 6 17.27 17.04 -0.14
CA PHE A 6 17.44 15.60 -0.07
C PHE A 6 16.11 14.95 -0.48
N ILE A 7 16.09 14.36 -1.66
CA ILE A 7 14.90 13.69 -2.21
C ILE A 7 15.18 12.20 -2.13
N HIS A 8 14.54 11.54 -1.18
CA HIS A 8 14.65 10.09 -1.00
C HIS A 8 13.65 9.38 -1.90
N SER A 9 14.12 8.37 -2.62
CA SER A 9 13.31 7.41 -3.35
C SER A 9 13.77 5.99 -2.98
N ASN A 10 13.13 4.98 -3.56
CA ASN A 10 13.26 3.58 -3.16
C ASN A 10 14.72 3.10 -3.24
N SER A 11 15.34 3.27 -4.41
CA SER A 11 16.68 2.78 -4.72
C SER A 11 17.72 3.89 -4.77
N VAL A 12 17.30 5.13 -4.97
CA VAL A 12 18.19 6.29 -5.09
C VAL A 12 17.79 7.45 -4.19
N THR A 13 18.80 8.22 -3.77
CA THR A 13 18.63 9.50 -3.10
C THR A 13 19.23 10.60 -3.99
N LEU A 14 18.45 11.65 -4.28
CA LEU A 14 19.00 12.86 -4.86
C LEU A 14 19.45 13.81 -3.75
N ARG A 15 20.69 14.29 -3.83
CA ARG A 15 21.23 15.26 -2.86
C ARG A 15 22.06 16.35 -3.54
N PRO A 16 22.26 17.50 -2.88
CA PRO A 16 23.22 18.50 -3.35
C PRO A 16 24.61 17.89 -3.54
N PHE A 17 25.31 18.34 -4.58
CA PHE A 17 26.73 18.09 -4.70
C PHE A 17 27.50 18.79 -3.58
N THR A 18 28.66 18.22 -3.26
CA THR A 18 29.67 18.76 -2.36
C THR A 18 30.99 18.84 -3.11
N LEU A 19 31.96 19.62 -2.63
CA LEU A 19 33.25 19.72 -3.31
C LEU A 19 34.05 18.41 -3.20
N GLU A 20 33.75 17.60 -2.19
CA GLU A 20 34.29 16.28 -1.95
C GLU A 20 33.86 15.25 -3.02
N ASP A 21 32.80 15.53 -3.77
CA ASP A 21 32.30 14.65 -4.83
C ASP A 21 33.14 14.73 -6.12
N GLU A 22 34.16 15.61 -6.21
CA GLU A 22 34.95 15.89 -7.41
C GLU A 22 35.47 14.62 -8.10
N ALA A 23 36.07 13.70 -7.33
CA ALA A 23 36.61 12.45 -7.90
C ALA A 23 35.53 11.53 -8.48
N ALA A 24 34.38 11.41 -7.81
CA ALA A 24 33.27 10.58 -8.26
C ALA A 24 32.61 11.17 -9.51
N VAL A 25 32.40 12.49 -9.54
CA VAL A 25 31.84 13.17 -10.70
C VAL A 25 32.81 13.13 -11.88
N TYR A 26 34.12 13.26 -11.64
CA TYR A 26 35.14 13.12 -12.67
C TYR A 26 35.09 11.75 -13.34
N ALA A 27 34.98 10.68 -12.54
CA ALA A 27 34.86 9.33 -13.09
C ALA A 27 33.63 9.17 -14.01
N LEU A 28 32.51 9.83 -13.68
CA LEU A 28 31.31 9.83 -14.52
C LEU A 28 31.51 10.62 -15.82
N THR A 29 32.17 11.79 -15.76
CA THR A 29 32.38 12.64 -16.94
C THR A 29 33.35 12.05 -17.96
N GLN A 30 34.09 11.00 -17.61
CA GLN A 30 34.96 10.26 -18.55
C GLN A 30 34.27 9.07 -19.22
N GLN A 31 33.01 8.73 -18.87
CA GLN A 31 32.32 7.59 -19.47
C GLN A 31 31.82 7.90 -20.88
N PRO A 32 32.23 7.14 -21.92
CA PRO A 32 31.77 7.34 -23.30
C PRO A 32 30.26 7.37 -23.43
N GLU A 33 29.58 6.52 -22.66
CA GLU A 33 28.13 6.41 -22.73
C GLU A 33 27.39 7.67 -22.25
N ILE A 34 28.07 8.58 -21.56
CA ILE A 34 27.61 9.93 -21.22
C ILE A 34 28.14 10.94 -22.25
N THR A 35 29.44 10.93 -22.54
CA THR A 35 30.08 11.94 -23.39
C THR A 35 29.73 11.84 -24.86
N ASP A 36 29.35 10.66 -25.36
CA ASP A 36 28.92 10.48 -26.76
C ASP A 36 27.58 11.18 -27.01
N VAL A 37 26.74 11.30 -25.98
CA VAL A 37 25.46 12.02 -26.03
C VAL A 37 25.65 13.49 -25.66
N LEU A 38 26.51 13.76 -24.67
CA LEU A 38 26.82 15.09 -24.13
C LEU A 38 28.33 15.37 -24.24
N PRO A 39 28.86 15.78 -25.41
CA PRO A 39 30.31 15.97 -25.59
C PRO A 39 30.91 17.02 -24.66
N ASP A 40 30.16 18.08 -24.36
CA ASP A 40 30.56 19.17 -23.45
C ASP A 40 30.78 18.70 -22.01
N TRP A 41 30.34 17.49 -21.68
CA TRP A 41 30.56 16.87 -20.39
C TRP A 41 31.95 16.26 -20.22
N LYS A 42 32.73 16.10 -21.29
CA LYS A 42 34.10 15.63 -21.19
C LYS A 42 35.01 16.75 -20.67
N MET A 43 34.99 16.94 -19.36
CA MET A 43 35.71 18.02 -18.69
C MET A 43 37.11 17.58 -18.25
N THR A 44 38.06 18.51 -18.27
CA THR A 44 39.30 18.40 -17.50
C THR A 44 39.02 18.57 -16.00
N GLU A 45 39.93 18.13 -15.13
CA GLU A 45 39.77 18.32 -13.67
C GLU A 45 39.56 19.79 -13.30
N LYS A 46 40.27 20.71 -13.96
CA LYS A 46 40.09 22.15 -13.73
C LYS A 46 38.68 22.62 -14.07
N GLN A 47 38.17 22.25 -15.24
CA GLN A 47 36.81 22.60 -15.67
C GLN A 47 35.75 21.98 -14.75
N LEU A 48 35.96 20.73 -14.33
CA LEU A 48 35.04 20.07 -13.41
C LEU A 48 35.00 20.79 -12.06
N ARG A 49 36.15 21.21 -11.52
CA ARG A 49 36.20 21.94 -10.25
C ARG A 49 35.48 23.27 -10.33
N GLU A 50 35.68 24.03 -11.41
CA GLU A 50 34.98 25.29 -11.67
C GLU A 50 33.46 25.05 -11.80
N PHE A 51 33.05 24.00 -12.52
CA PHE A 51 31.65 23.60 -12.64
C PHE A 51 31.03 23.20 -11.29
N LEU A 52 31.73 22.39 -10.51
CA LEU A 52 31.24 21.92 -9.21
C LEU A 52 31.12 23.07 -8.22
N GLN A 53 32.09 24.00 -8.21
CA GLN A 53 32.00 25.24 -7.42
C GLN A 53 30.79 26.09 -7.82
N PHE A 54 30.53 26.24 -9.12
CA PHE A 54 29.36 26.94 -9.62
C PHE A 54 28.05 26.28 -9.16
N VAL A 55 27.93 24.96 -9.32
CA VAL A 55 26.74 24.20 -8.91
C VAL A 55 26.53 24.28 -7.40
N VAL A 56 27.59 24.05 -6.60
CA VAL A 56 27.52 24.13 -5.13
C VAL A 56 27.13 25.53 -4.66
N GLY A 57 27.67 26.58 -5.30
CA GLY A 57 27.31 27.97 -5.03
C GLY A 57 25.86 28.31 -5.41
N SER A 58 25.34 27.70 -6.49
CA SER A 58 23.97 27.93 -6.94
C SER A 58 22.91 27.49 -5.92
N TYR A 59 23.19 26.51 -5.05
CA TYR A 59 22.24 26.06 -4.03
C TYR A 59 21.93 27.11 -2.96
N GLU A 60 22.85 28.06 -2.74
CA GLU A 60 22.65 29.16 -1.79
C GLU A 60 21.83 30.30 -2.40
N GLN A 61 21.73 30.33 -3.73
CA GLN A 61 21.03 31.35 -4.51
C GLN A 61 19.76 30.80 -5.16
N PHE A 62 19.23 29.67 -4.68
CA PHE A 62 18.04 29.05 -5.25
C PHE A 62 16.86 30.03 -5.21
N ASN A 63 16.28 30.24 -6.39
CA ASN A 63 15.12 31.08 -6.57
C ASN A 63 13.93 30.21 -7.01
N PRO A 64 12.85 30.11 -6.22
CA PRO A 64 11.64 29.38 -6.60
C PRO A 64 10.98 29.90 -7.90
N GLU A 65 11.19 31.17 -8.25
CA GLU A 65 10.70 31.81 -9.48
C GLU A 65 11.59 31.51 -10.70
N ASP A 66 12.86 31.15 -10.48
CA ASP A 66 13.81 30.74 -11.53
C ASP A 66 14.52 29.45 -11.10
N VAL A 67 13.80 28.35 -11.22
CA VAL A 67 14.27 27.03 -10.79
C VAL A 67 15.48 26.60 -11.59
N ARG A 68 16.62 26.49 -10.90
CA ARG A 68 17.87 25.94 -11.42
C ARG A 68 18.44 24.99 -10.38
N ILE A 69 18.37 23.71 -10.65
CA ILE A 69 18.85 22.69 -9.71
C ILE A 69 19.52 21.56 -10.47
N LEU A 70 20.63 21.07 -9.93
CA LEU A 70 21.29 19.87 -10.39
C LEU A 70 21.73 19.10 -9.16
N LEU A 71 21.33 17.84 -9.01
CA LEU A 71 21.59 17.01 -7.84
C LEU A 71 22.40 15.78 -8.23
N ALA A 72 23.19 15.28 -7.29
CA ALA A 72 23.83 13.98 -7.37
C ALA A 72 22.76 12.90 -7.19
N VAL A 73 22.79 11.85 -8.02
CA VAL A 73 21.99 10.64 -7.82
C VAL A 73 22.86 9.63 -7.11
N VAL A 74 22.52 9.33 -5.86
CA VAL A 74 23.25 8.40 -5.00
C VAL A 74 22.46 7.09 -4.91
N HIS A 75 23.13 5.97 -5.10
CA HIS A 75 22.52 4.66 -4.93
C HIS A 75 22.46 4.31 -3.44
N ASN A 76 21.29 3.89 -2.95
CA ASN A 76 21.03 3.76 -1.51
C ASN A 76 21.83 2.62 -0.86
N GLU A 77 22.11 1.51 -1.56
CA GLU A 77 22.77 0.35 -0.94
C GLU A 77 24.28 0.55 -0.78
N ASP A 78 24.96 0.97 -1.83
CA ASP A 78 26.43 1.09 -1.86
C ASP A 78 26.93 2.53 -1.66
N GLN A 79 26.02 3.48 -1.49
CA GLN A 79 26.28 4.88 -1.18
C GLN A 79 27.16 5.60 -2.22
N ARG A 80 27.16 5.11 -3.47
CA ARG A 80 27.94 5.71 -4.56
C ARG A 80 27.14 6.73 -5.33
N ILE A 81 27.80 7.77 -5.83
CA ILE A 81 27.22 8.65 -6.85
C ILE A 81 27.20 7.87 -8.17
N ILE A 82 26.00 7.56 -8.63
CA ILE A 82 25.77 6.79 -9.85
C ILE A 82 25.31 7.66 -11.00
N GLY A 83 25.01 8.93 -10.76
CA GLY A 83 24.54 9.83 -11.81
C GLY A 83 24.23 11.23 -11.31
N ARG A 84 23.47 11.95 -12.13
CA ARG A 84 22.96 13.29 -11.84
C ARG A 84 21.59 13.49 -12.45
N CYS A 85 20.80 14.34 -11.83
CA CYS A 85 19.50 14.75 -12.37
C CYS A 85 19.26 16.21 -11.99
N GLY A 86 18.74 17.01 -12.92
CA GLY A 86 18.57 18.44 -12.72
C GLY A 86 17.50 19.03 -13.62
N VAL A 87 17.05 20.22 -13.25
CA VAL A 87 16.12 21.05 -14.00
C VAL A 87 16.68 22.47 -14.10
N PHE A 88 16.84 22.98 -15.31
CA PHE A 88 17.40 24.31 -15.56
C PHE A 88 16.96 24.87 -16.93
N SER A 89 17.22 26.15 -17.18
CA SER A 89 16.97 26.76 -18.49
C SER A 89 17.95 26.24 -19.53
N ASN A 90 17.48 25.92 -20.73
CA ASN A 90 18.33 25.56 -21.88
C ASN A 90 18.18 26.63 -22.98
N ASP A 91 19.31 27.11 -23.51
CA ASP A 91 19.36 28.13 -24.57
C ASP A 91 18.74 27.66 -25.90
N LEU A 92 18.55 26.36 -26.09
CA LEU A 92 17.84 25.77 -27.23
C LEU A 92 16.31 25.88 -27.13
N LEU A 93 15.80 26.21 -25.95
CA LEU A 93 14.38 26.26 -25.61
C LEU A 93 13.94 27.68 -25.28
N ASP A 94 12.62 27.88 -25.14
CA ASP A 94 12.09 29.17 -24.70
C ASP A 94 12.62 29.51 -23.29
N ARG A 95 12.89 30.78 -23.01
CA ARG A 95 13.43 31.21 -21.69
C ARG A 95 12.56 30.81 -20.50
N ALA A 96 11.26 30.62 -20.72
CA ALA A 96 10.32 30.17 -19.70
C ALA A 96 10.39 28.65 -19.46
N ASP A 97 10.89 27.88 -20.41
CA ASP A 97 10.99 26.43 -20.30
C ASP A 97 12.10 26.04 -19.34
N ARG A 98 11.83 25.02 -18.52
CA ARG A 98 12.82 24.36 -17.69
C ARG A 98 12.97 22.93 -18.16
N GLU A 99 14.17 22.62 -18.64
CA GLU A 99 14.51 21.31 -19.16
C GLU A 99 14.92 20.39 -18.03
N VAL A 100 14.39 19.17 -18.00
CA VAL A 100 14.95 18.08 -17.21
C VAL A 100 16.12 17.43 -17.93
N ALA A 101 17.27 17.40 -17.27
CA ALA A 101 18.50 16.80 -17.80
C ALA A 101 19.08 15.82 -16.78
N TYR A 102 19.56 14.69 -17.27
CA TYR A 102 20.06 13.62 -16.42
C TYR A 102 21.14 12.79 -17.12
N ALA A 103 21.96 12.13 -16.32
CA ALA A 103 22.95 11.17 -16.79
C ALA A 103 23.17 10.10 -15.72
N ILE A 104 23.46 8.87 -16.17
CA ILE A 104 23.71 7.73 -15.29
C ILE A 104 24.92 6.92 -15.76
N SER A 105 25.69 6.45 -14.78
CA SER A 105 26.85 5.58 -14.94
C SER A 105 26.46 4.30 -15.67
N ARG A 106 27.33 3.82 -16.55
CA ARG A 106 27.12 2.57 -17.31
C ARG A 106 26.84 1.36 -16.42
N ASP A 107 27.46 1.31 -15.23
CA ASP A 107 27.35 0.18 -14.29
C ASP A 107 25.94 0.09 -13.65
N TYR A 108 25.14 1.16 -13.78
CA TYR A 108 23.81 1.33 -13.18
C TYR A 108 22.72 1.60 -14.22
N ARG A 109 23.01 1.40 -15.52
CA ARG A 109 22.02 1.52 -16.61
C ARG A 109 21.06 0.33 -16.64
N ASN A 110 19.90 0.55 -17.26
CA ASN A 110 18.86 -0.46 -17.49
C ASN A 110 18.28 -1.09 -16.20
N LYS A 111 18.42 -0.41 -15.06
CA LYS A 111 17.90 -0.83 -13.75
C LYS A 111 16.80 0.09 -13.20
N GLY A 112 16.32 1.06 -13.99
CA GLY A 112 15.26 1.99 -13.59
C GLY A 112 15.70 3.20 -12.75
N TYR A 113 16.89 3.18 -12.13
CA TYR A 113 17.36 4.22 -11.20
C TYR A 113 17.29 5.67 -11.71
N ILE A 114 17.62 5.91 -12.99
CA ILE A 114 17.56 7.29 -13.52
C ILE A 114 16.11 7.73 -13.81
N THR A 115 15.23 6.80 -14.17
CA THR A 115 13.80 7.06 -14.32
C THR A 115 13.18 7.43 -12.97
N GLU A 116 13.52 6.67 -11.94
CA GLU A 116 13.15 6.93 -10.54
C GLU A 116 13.64 8.32 -10.11
N ALA A 117 14.91 8.65 -10.37
CA ALA A 117 15.48 9.96 -10.04
C ALA A 117 14.78 11.12 -10.76
N VAL A 118 14.48 10.97 -12.05
CA VAL A 118 13.77 11.98 -12.86
C VAL A 118 12.37 12.19 -12.32
N HIS A 119 11.64 11.12 -12.03
CA HIS A 119 10.29 11.19 -11.48
C HIS A 119 10.26 11.87 -10.10
N ALA A 120 11.17 11.48 -9.21
CA ALA A 120 11.27 12.06 -7.87
C ALA A 120 11.62 13.56 -7.91
N LEU A 121 12.56 13.96 -8.78
CA LEU A 121 12.95 15.36 -8.95
C LEU A 121 11.81 16.22 -9.49
N THR A 122 11.14 15.78 -10.57
CA THR A 122 10.08 16.58 -11.18
C THR A 122 8.86 16.69 -10.28
N ALA A 123 8.49 15.62 -9.56
CA ALA A 123 7.44 15.65 -8.55
C ALA A 123 7.76 16.66 -7.43
N TYR A 124 8.98 16.60 -6.88
CA TYR A 124 9.44 17.54 -5.85
C TYR A 124 9.35 18.99 -6.33
N LEU A 125 9.80 19.26 -7.56
CA LEU A 125 9.78 20.61 -8.12
C LEU A 125 8.36 21.12 -8.38
N PHE A 126 7.44 20.29 -8.84
CA PHE A 126 6.03 20.71 -8.98
C PHE A 126 5.37 21.02 -7.64
N GLU A 127 5.74 20.33 -6.57
CA GLU A 127 5.20 20.58 -5.23
C GLU A 127 5.80 21.84 -4.58
N HIS A 128 7.09 22.11 -4.80
CA HIS A 128 7.83 23.16 -4.07
C HIS A 128 8.11 24.42 -4.88
N THR A 129 7.68 24.49 -6.14
CA THR A 129 7.91 25.64 -7.03
C THR A 129 6.65 26.00 -7.81
N LEU A 130 6.68 27.15 -8.50
CA LEU A 130 5.60 27.61 -9.36
C LEU A 130 5.65 27.01 -10.77
N LEU A 131 6.48 26.00 -11.01
CA LEU A 131 6.52 25.31 -12.29
C LEU A 131 5.21 24.56 -12.52
N ASP A 132 4.53 24.86 -13.62
CA ASP A 132 3.36 24.11 -14.09
C ASP A 132 3.73 23.14 -15.24
N ARG A 133 4.95 23.27 -15.76
CA ARG A 133 5.46 22.48 -16.88
C ARG A 133 6.97 22.33 -16.78
N ILE A 134 7.45 21.11 -17.01
CA ILE A 134 8.86 20.76 -17.22
C ILE A 134 8.96 20.09 -18.59
N VAL A 135 10.02 20.36 -19.32
CA VAL A 135 10.19 19.86 -20.69
C VAL A 135 11.44 18.98 -20.79
N GLY A 136 11.49 18.11 -21.79
CA GLY A 136 12.67 17.33 -22.10
C GLY A 136 12.90 17.28 -23.59
N ILE A 137 14.14 17.44 -24.04
CA ILE A 137 14.52 17.27 -25.45
C ILE A 137 15.49 16.11 -25.59
N VAL A 138 15.18 15.20 -26.51
CA VAL A 138 15.97 13.98 -26.71
C VAL A 138 16.38 13.87 -28.17
N LYS A 139 17.67 13.66 -28.44
CA LYS A 139 18.14 13.38 -29.81
C LYS A 139 17.47 12.09 -30.33
N PRO A 140 16.94 12.04 -31.56
CA PRO A 140 16.19 10.90 -32.11
C PRO A 140 16.87 9.54 -32.00
N PHE A 141 18.20 9.49 -32.00
CA PHE A 141 18.95 8.23 -31.86
C PHE A 141 19.04 7.75 -30.39
N ASN A 142 18.81 8.62 -29.40
CA ASN A 142 18.92 8.31 -27.98
C ASN A 142 17.62 7.69 -27.42
N GLN A 143 17.31 6.51 -27.95
CA GLN A 143 16.14 5.71 -27.55
C GLN A 143 16.08 5.41 -26.04
N PRO A 144 17.20 5.16 -25.33
CA PRO A 144 17.16 4.97 -23.87
C PRO A 144 16.60 6.18 -23.12
N SER A 145 17.05 7.39 -23.44
CA SER A 145 16.55 8.62 -22.79
C SER A 145 15.09 8.90 -23.13
N ARG A 146 14.66 8.56 -24.36
CA ARG A 146 13.25 8.60 -24.76
C ARG A 146 12.38 7.76 -23.81
N LYS A 147 12.78 6.50 -23.58
CA LYS A 147 12.08 5.61 -22.65
C LYS A 147 12.08 6.15 -21.22
N VAL A 148 13.17 6.72 -20.75
CA VAL A 148 13.24 7.32 -19.39
C VAL A 148 12.19 8.41 -19.23
N LEU A 149 12.07 9.34 -20.18
CA LEU A 149 11.05 10.40 -20.11
C LEU A 149 9.63 9.85 -20.16
N GLU A 150 9.35 8.88 -21.03
CA GLU A 150 8.04 8.23 -21.13
C GLU A 150 7.66 7.53 -19.81
N HIS A 151 8.56 6.75 -19.22
CA HIS A 151 8.31 6.04 -17.96
C HIS A 151 8.26 6.98 -16.74
N ALA A 152 8.94 8.12 -16.79
CA ALA A 152 8.83 9.16 -15.77
C ALA A 152 7.51 9.97 -15.87
N GLY A 153 6.67 9.68 -16.85
CA GLY A 153 5.35 10.30 -17.03
C GLY A 153 5.30 11.45 -18.04
N SER A 154 6.40 11.73 -18.75
CA SER A 154 6.43 12.80 -19.75
C SER A 154 5.73 12.36 -21.03
N ARG A 155 4.92 13.23 -21.61
CA ARG A 155 4.23 12.96 -22.87
C ARG A 155 5.08 13.41 -24.04
N TYR A 156 5.25 12.54 -25.03
CA TYR A 156 5.81 12.93 -26.32
C TYR A 156 4.86 13.92 -27.03
N VAL A 157 5.39 15.06 -27.47
CA VAL A 157 4.60 16.10 -28.16
C VAL A 157 4.86 16.06 -29.65
N SER A 158 6.10 16.27 -30.07
CA SER A 158 6.48 16.31 -31.48
C SER A 158 7.98 16.23 -31.67
N ARG A 159 8.42 15.94 -32.90
CA ARG A 159 9.80 16.16 -33.32
C ARG A 159 9.95 17.61 -33.79
N ARG A 160 10.93 18.32 -33.24
CA ARG A 160 11.18 19.73 -33.51
C ARG A 160 12.63 19.93 -33.96
N LYS A 161 12.82 20.85 -34.91
CA LYS A 161 14.14 21.36 -35.25
C LYS A 161 14.44 22.56 -34.35
N LEU A 162 15.50 22.52 -33.56
CA LEU A 162 15.85 23.59 -32.63
C LEU A 162 16.87 24.56 -33.25
N VAL A 163 17.29 25.57 -32.48
CA VAL A 163 18.14 26.69 -32.94
C VAL A 163 19.49 26.22 -33.50
N ASP A 164 19.99 25.09 -33.00
CA ASP A 164 21.22 24.41 -33.47
C ASP A 164 21.06 23.68 -34.81
N GLN A 165 19.88 23.76 -35.44
CA GLN A 165 19.52 23.10 -36.69
C GLN A 165 19.46 21.56 -36.61
N GLU A 166 19.48 20.98 -35.42
CA GLU A 166 19.32 19.53 -35.21
C GLU A 166 17.88 19.18 -34.85
N ASN A 167 17.52 17.91 -35.06
CA ASN A 167 16.19 17.39 -34.69
C ASN A 167 16.20 16.84 -33.27
N TYR A 168 15.15 17.16 -32.50
CA TYR A 168 14.92 16.63 -31.16
C TYR A 168 13.48 16.15 -31.02
N ASP A 169 13.30 15.03 -30.31
CA ASP A 169 12.00 14.60 -29.80
C ASP A 169 11.69 15.43 -28.54
N TYR A 170 10.59 16.19 -28.60
CA TYR A 170 10.16 17.10 -27.55
C TYR A 170 9.12 16.43 -26.64
N PHE A 171 9.38 16.47 -25.35
CA PHE A 171 8.56 15.91 -24.29
C PHE A 171 8.09 17.01 -23.34
N GLU A 172 6.86 16.87 -22.86
CA GLU A 172 6.29 17.74 -21.84
C GLU A 172 5.77 16.91 -20.68
N LEU A 173 6.16 17.34 -19.48
CA LEU A 173 5.58 16.90 -18.23
C LEU A 173 4.82 18.08 -17.64
N LEU A 174 3.51 17.90 -17.45
CA LEU A 174 2.63 18.93 -16.90
C LEU A 174 2.40 18.64 -15.42
N LYS A 175 2.37 19.70 -14.62
CA LYS A 175 1.85 19.62 -13.25
C LYS A 175 0.40 19.16 -13.34
N VAL A 176 0.10 18.04 -12.69
CA VAL A 176 -1.28 17.56 -12.58
C VAL A 176 -2.07 18.64 -11.84
N LYS A 177 -3.07 19.21 -12.51
CA LYS A 177 -4.00 20.16 -11.89
C LYS A 177 -4.93 19.40 -10.93
N THR A 178 -4.41 19.01 -9.78
CA THR A 178 -5.23 18.88 -8.59
C THR A 178 -5.58 20.30 -8.13
N GLU A 179 -6.83 20.53 -7.73
CA GLU A 179 -7.23 21.83 -7.17
C GLU A 179 -6.21 22.29 -6.12
N PRO A 180 -5.84 23.59 -6.10
CA PRO A 180 -4.71 24.06 -5.32
C PRO A 180 -5.03 23.97 -3.82
N VAL A 181 -4.56 22.90 -3.19
CA VAL A 181 -4.26 22.91 -1.77
C VAL A 181 -3.02 23.79 -1.61
N GLN A 182 -3.19 24.96 -0.99
CA GLN A 182 -2.10 25.89 -0.74
C GLN A 182 -0.94 25.19 -0.01
N PRO A 183 0.34 25.53 -0.32
CA PRO A 183 1.48 25.00 0.39
C PRO A 183 1.54 25.66 1.77
N LYS A 184 0.79 25.10 2.72
CA LYS A 184 1.09 25.31 4.13
C LYS A 184 2.41 24.59 4.41
N GLN A 185 3.32 25.25 5.11
CA GLN A 185 4.19 24.53 6.02
C GLN A 185 3.29 23.72 6.95
N ILE A 186 3.28 22.41 6.77
CA ILE A 186 2.40 21.53 7.52
C ILE A 186 3.27 20.79 8.53
N HIS A 187 3.39 21.35 9.73
CA HIS A 187 3.14 20.52 10.89
C HIS A 187 1.62 20.34 10.94
N SER A 188 1.06 19.39 10.19
CA SER A 188 -0.38 19.13 10.25
C SER A 188 -0.62 18.46 11.56
N GLU A 189 -1.52 19.06 12.33
CA GLU A 189 -2.17 18.35 13.41
C GLU A 189 -2.97 17.21 12.77
N ILE A 190 -2.47 15.98 12.91
CA ILE A 190 -3.22 14.78 12.56
C ILE A 190 -4.31 14.62 13.62
N ARG A 191 -5.53 14.37 13.17
CA ARG A 191 -6.68 14.09 14.04
C ARG A 191 -7.25 12.73 13.72
N LEU A 192 -7.74 12.07 14.75
CA LEU A 192 -8.48 10.82 14.64
C LEU A 192 -9.92 11.07 15.03
N ARG A 193 -10.84 10.56 14.21
CA ARG A 193 -12.27 10.56 14.49
C ARG A 193 -12.82 9.16 14.25
N ARG A 194 -13.71 8.67 15.12
CA ARG A 194 -14.43 7.41 14.86
C ARG A 194 -15.19 7.50 13.54
N ALA A 195 -15.00 6.49 12.69
CA ALA A 195 -15.65 6.38 11.40
C ALA A 195 -17.16 6.19 11.55
N GLN A 196 -17.91 6.80 10.64
CA GLN A 196 -19.36 6.65 10.49
C GLN A 196 -19.66 5.90 9.20
N GLN A 197 -20.88 5.36 9.08
CA GLN A 197 -21.30 4.60 7.91
C GLN A 197 -21.14 5.37 6.58
N GLU A 198 -21.16 6.70 6.62
CA GLU A 198 -20.93 7.59 5.46
C GLU A 198 -19.46 7.60 5.00
N ASP A 199 -18.53 7.42 5.94
CA ASP A 199 -17.08 7.43 5.68
C ASP A 199 -16.62 6.19 4.89
N ALA A 200 -17.44 5.14 4.81
CA ALA A 200 -17.10 3.91 4.12
C ALA A 200 -16.65 4.14 2.67
N VAL A 201 -17.29 5.07 1.95
CA VAL A 201 -16.95 5.35 0.54
C VAL A 201 -15.55 5.97 0.43
N VAL A 202 -15.29 7.05 1.16
CA VAL A 202 -13.99 7.73 1.11
C VAL A 202 -12.86 6.85 1.64
N LEU A 203 -13.12 6.07 2.71
CA LEU A 203 -12.16 5.11 3.25
C LEU A 203 -11.82 4.02 2.24
N THR A 204 -12.80 3.54 1.47
CA THR A 204 -12.59 2.55 0.40
C THR A 204 -11.71 3.12 -0.70
N GLU A 205 -11.97 4.34 -1.16
CA GLU A 205 -11.18 4.95 -2.22
C GLU A 205 -9.71 5.14 -1.81
N ILE A 206 -9.47 5.60 -0.58
CA ILE A 206 -8.11 5.79 -0.05
C ILE A 206 -7.43 4.44 0.19
N CYS A 207 -8.15 3.47 0.78
CA CYS A 207 -7.67 2.11 1.01
C CYS A 207 -7.25 1.47 -0.32
N THR A 208 -8.09 1.58 -1.34
CA THR A 208 -7.82 1.09 -2.70
C THR A 208 -6.54 1.70 -3.24
N ARG A 209 -6.40 3.04 -3.21
CA ARG A 209 -5.17 3.71 -3.68
C ARG A 209 -3.93 3.29 -2.91
N ALA A 210 -4.04 3.14 -1.58
CA ALA A 210 -2.92 2.76 -0.73
C ALA A 210 -2.44 1.34 -1.05
N PHE A 211 -3.33 0.36 -1.12
CA PHE A 211 -2.97 -1.03 -1.40
C PHE A 211 -2.63 -1.28 -2.88
N ASP A 212 -3.28 -0.61 -3.84
CA ASP A 212 -2.90 -0.66 -5.26
C ASP A 212 -1.47 -0.16 -5.47
N HIS A 213 -1.10 0.92 -4.75
CA HIS A 213 0.27 1.42 -4.77
C HIS A 213 1.25 0.39 -4.20
N VAL A 214 0.92 -0.22 -3.06
CA VAL A 214 1.75 -1.27 -2.41
C VAL A 214 1.90 -2.48 -3.33
N ILE A 215 0.82 -2.99 -3.92
CA ILE A 215 0.86 -4.11 -4.88
C ILE A 215 1.75 -3.78 -6.07
N LYS A 216 1.61 -2.58 -6.64
CA LYS A 216 2.45 -2.13 -7.76
C LYS A 216 3.93 -2.05 -7.40
N VAL A 217 4.26 -1.67 -6.16
CA VAL A 217 5.66 -1.53 -5.70
C VAL A 217 6.25 -2.90 -5.34
N TRP A 218 5.47 -3.81 -4.77
CA TRP A 218 5.99 -5.00 -4.07
C TRP A 218 5.55 -6.35 -4.68
N ALA A 219 4.67 -6.39 -5.68
CA ALA A 219 4.12 -7.62 -6.25
C ALA A 219 4.38 -7.83 -7.76
N ASP A 220 5.40 -7.16 -8.33
CA ASP A 220 5.65 -7.12 -9.78
C ASP A 220 5.75 -8.55 -10.41
N ASN A 221 4.69 -8.94 -11.14
CA ASN A 221 4.48 -10.23 -11.86
C ASN A 221 4.27 -11.52 -11.04
N GLU A 222 3.89 -11.46 -9.75
CA GLU A 222 3.52 -12.66 -9.00
C GLU A 222 2.01 -12.94 -9.01
N LYS A 223 1.64 -14.23 -9.12
CA LYS A 223 0.23 -14.68 -9.10
C LYS A 223 -0.33 -14.91 -7.70
N ASP A 224 0.54 -15.12 -6.71
CA ASP A 224 0.16 -15.46 -5.34
C ASP A 224 0.64 -14.32 -4.44
N ILE A 225 -0.26 -13.38 -4.16
CA ILE A 225 0.01 -12.20 -3.33
C ILE A 225 -0.50 -12.52 -1.92
N ASP A 226 0.37 -12.37 -0.92
CA ASP A 226 -0.02 -12.63 0.47
C ASP A 226 -1.15 -11.68 0.93
N SER A 227 -2.00 -12.16 1.84
CA SER A 227 -3.19 -11.43 2.28
C SER A 227 -2.90 -10.17 3.11
N ASN A 228 -1.66 -9.99 3.59
CA ASN A 228 -1.27 -8.77 4.29
C ASN A 228 -0.82 -7.68 3.30
N LEU A 229 -0.31 -8.06 2.14
CA LEU A 229 0.01 -7.16 1.03
C LEU A 229 -1.24 -6.77 0.23
N CYS A 230 -2.20 -7.70 0.09
CA CYS A 230 -3.49 -7.50 -0.56
C CYS A 230 -4.62 -8.05 0.32
N PRO A 231 -5.16 -7.24 1.26
CA PRO A 231 -6.25 -7.70 2.11
C PRO A 231 -7.47 -8.08 1.29
N PRO A 232 -8.16 -9.21 1.55
CA PRO A 232 -9.37 -9.57 0.84
C PRO A 232 -10.39 -8.43 0.86
N ASP A 233 -10.99 -8.14 -0.29
CA ASP A 233 -12.05 -7.13 -0.45
C ASP A 233 -11.69 -5.71 0.05
N TYR A 234 -10.39 -5.35 0.07
CA TYR A 234 -9.92 -4.01 0.48
C TYR A 234 -10.52 -2.84 -0.32
N SER A 235 -10.96 -3.11 -1.56
CA SER A 235 -11.63 -2.16 -2.45
C SER A 235 -13.16 -2.15 -2.33
N SER A 236 -13.72 -2.90 -1.37
CA SER A 236 -15.17 -3.01 -1.18
C SER A 236 -15.70 -2.03 -0.12
N VAL A 237 -16.61 -1.14 -0.54
CA VAL A 237 -17.37 -0.27 0.38
C VAL A 237 -18.11 -1.08 1.44
N ARG A 238 -18.56 -2.28 1.09
CA ARG A 238 -19.32 -3.14 1.99
C ARG A 238 -18.46 -3.69 3.11
N MET A 239 -17.21 -4.05 2.82
CA MET A 239 -16.22 -4.43 3.83
C MET A 239 -15.98 -3.28 4.81
N HIS A 240 -15.76 -2.05 4.32
CA HIS A 240 -15.57 -0.91 5.21
C HIS A 240 -16.81 -0.64 6.09
N ARG A 241 -18.03 -0.77 5.56
CA ARG A 241 -19.27 -0.66 6.36
C ARG A 241 -19.36 -1.70 7.47
N TYR A 242 -18.89 -2.92 7.22
CA TYR A 242 -18.81 -3.99 8.21
C TYR A 242 -17.79 -3.64 9.30
N VAL A 243 -16.58 -3.23 8.95
CA VAL A 243 -15.54 -2.85 9.94
C VAL A 243 -15.98 -1.68 10.81
N ILE A 244 -16.65 -0.67 10.23
CA ILE A 244 -17.23 0.47 10.98
C ILE A 244 -18.24 -0.01 12.04
N ARG A 245 -18.98 -1.08 11.75
CA ARG A 245 -20.03 -1.60 12.64
C ARG A 245 -19.46 -2.47 13.75
N GLU A 246 -18.49 -3.32 13.43
CA GLU A 246 -18.00 -4.34 14.35
C GLU A 246 -16.80 -3.89 15.19
N TRP A 247 -15.93 -3.03 14.66
CA TRP A 247 -14.63 -2.71 15.26
C TRP A 247 -14.45 -1.23 15.57
N ASP A 248 -13.43 -0.90 16.37
CA ASP A 248 -13.04 0.48 16.62
C ASP A 248 -12.26 1.03 15.42
N TYR A 249 -13.01 1.58 14.46
CA TYR A 249 -12.45 2.11 13.22
C TYR A 249 -12.38 3.64 13.23
N TYR A 250 -11.21 4.19 12.95
CA TYR A 250 -10.96 5.62 12.93
C TYR A 250 -10.57 6.12 11.53
N VAL A 251 -11.08 7.29 11.21
CA VAL A 251 -10.69 8.12 10.08
C VAL A 251 -9.47 8.95 10.49
N VAL A 252 -8.44 8.95 9.65
CA VAL A 252 -7.27 9.80 9.81
C VAL A 252 -7.50 11.09 9.03
N GLU A 253 -7.54 12.22 9.74
CA GLU A 253 -7.77 13.54 9.16
C GLU A 253 -6.52 14.43 9.26
N SER A 254 -6.26 15.19 8.21
CA SER A 254 -5.23 16.24 8.17
C SER A 254 -5.81 17.46 7.48
N ASP A 255 -5.72 18.64 8.11
CA ASP A 255 -6.26 19.89 7.59
C ASP A 255 -7.76 19.82 7.17
N GLY A 256 -8.55 18.96 7.83
CA GLY A 256 -9.97 18.77 7.54
C GLY A 256 -10.26 17.82 6.37
N CYS A 257 -9.24 17.20 5.78
CA CYS A 257 -9.37 16.18 4.75
C CYS A 257 -9.12 14.79 5.32
N VAL A 258 -9.90 13.80 4.87
CA VAL A 258 -9.65 12.39 5.17
C VAL A 258 -8.46 11.90 4.35
N ILE A 259 -7.43 11.39 5.01
CA ILE A 259 -6.18 10.96 4.39
C ILE A 259 -5.81 9.51 4.72
N GLY A 260 -6.67 8.77 5.41
CA GLY A 260 -6.38 7.39 5.79
C GLY A 260 -7.38 6.80 6.77
N GLY A 261 -7.11 5.56 7.17
CA GLY A 261 -7.91 4.85 8.17
C GLY A 261 -7.03 3.97 9.06
N VAL A 262 -7.50 3.76 10.29
CA VAL A 262 -6.90 2.81 11.23
C VAL A 262 -7.97 2.04 11.99
N SER A 263 -7.96 0.72 11.88
CA SER A 263 -8.88 -0.18 12.60
C SER A 263 -8.18 -0.85 13.77
N VAL A 264 -8.83 -0.81 14.92
CA VAL A 264 -8.38 -1.43 16.16
C VAL A 264 -9.40 -2.48 16.58
N ASN A 265 -8.90 -3.69 16.84
CA ASN A 265 -9.66 -4.78 17.42
C ASN A 265 -9.26 -4.94 18.88
N VAL A 266 -10.14 -4.54 19.80
CA VAL A 266 -9.91 -4.68 21.23
C VAL A 266 -10.22 -6.13 21.63
N LEU A 267 -9.15 -6.91 21.79
CA LEU A 267 -9.20 -8.34 22.11
C LEU A 267 -9.57 -8.60 23.58
N GLY A 268 -9.40 -7.58 24.43
CA GLY A 268 -9.45 -7.73 25.86
C GLY A 268 -9.34 -6.42 26.63
N ARG A 269 -9.34 -6.46 27.98
CA ARG A 269 -9.23 -5.25 28.83
C ARG A 269 -7.92 -4.51 28.64
N LYS A 270 -6.83 -5.26 28.39
CA LYS A 270 -5.45 -4.75 28.29
C LYS A 270 -4.78 -5.07 26.95
N HIS A 271 -5.50 -5.71 26.03
CA HIS A 271 -4.95 -6.24 24.79
C HIS A 271 -5.73 -5.71 23.59
N ALA A 272 -5.02 -5.16 22.62
CA ALA A 272 -5.61 -4.75 21.35
C ALA A 272 -4.70 -5.14 20.18
N ARG A 273 -5.33 -5.33 19.02
CA ARG A 273 -4.66 -5.52 17.74
C ARG A 273 -4.98 -4.35 16.83
N ILE A 274 -3.98 -3.80 16.17
CA ILE A 274 -4.17 -2.89 15.03
C ILE A 274 -4.27 -3.79 13.81
N ASP A 275 -5.45 -3.86 13.23
CA ASP A 275 -5.73 -4.76 12.10
C ASP A 275 -5.31 -4.11 10.77
N LYS A 276 -5.72 -2.86 10.54
CA LYS A 276 -5.33 -2.10 9.35
C LYS A 276 -4.90 -0.71 9.74
N ILE A 277 -3.80 -0.26 9.16
CA ILE A 277 -3.40 1.14 9.13
C ILE A 277 -2.97 1.48 7.71
N TYR A 278 -3.59 2.49 7.12
CA TYR A 278 -3.25 2.92 5.77
C TYR A 278 -3.44 4.43 5.64
N ILE A 279 -2.50 5.05 4.94
CA ILE A 279 -2.48 6.49 4.66
C ILE A 279 -2.45 6.65 3.14
N ASP A 280 -3.14 7.64 2.62
CA ASP A 280 -3.15 7.96 1.20
C ASP A 280 -1.69 8.11 0.70
N PRO A 281 -1.29 7.45 -0.41
CA PRO A 281 0.07 7.48 -0.91
C PRO A 281 0.70 8.88 -1.01
N VAL A 282 -0.09 9.90 -1.36
CA VAL A 282 0.42 11.28 -1.51
C VAL A 282 0.81 11.91 -0.16
N CYS A 283 0.28 11.37 0.94
CA CYS A 283 0.52 11.81 2.31
C CYS A 283 1.56 10.94 3.06
N GLN A 284 2.03 9.84 2.44
CA GLN A 284 3.03 8.96 3.02
C GLN A 284 4.43 9.61 3.07
N GLY A 285 5.37 9.03 3.83
CA GLY A 285 6.73 9.56 3.99
C GLY A 285 6.86 10.83 4.84
N ARG A 286 5.75 11.45 5.26
CA ARG A 286 5.71 12.71 6.03
C ARG A 286 5.60 12.52 7.56
N GLY A 287 5.76 11.30 8.06
CA GLY A 287 5.63 10.97 9.48
C GLY A 287 4.18 10.87 9.99
N VAL A 288 3.18 10.88 9.09
CA VAL A 288 1.75 10.75 9.43
C VAL A 288 1.48 9.46 10.21
N GLY A 289 1.97 8.31 9.72
CA GLY A 289 1.79 7.02 10.39
C GLY A 289 2.30 7.02 11.84
N THR A 290 3.43 7.69 12.11
CA THR A 290 3.96 7.85 13.48
C THR A 290 3.01 8.64 14.37
N GLN A 291 2.39 9.70 13.85
CA GLN A 291 1.41 10.48 14.61
C GLN A 291 0.14 9.67 14.87
N VAL A 292 -0.37 8.98 13.85
CA VAL A 292 -1.56 8.10 13.95
C VAL A 292 -1.37 7.03 15.01
N MET A 293 -0.23 6.31 14.99
CA MET A 293 0.06 5.27 15.99
C MET A 293 0.06 5.83 17.42
N ARG A 294 0.70 6.99 17.63
CA ARG A 294 0.73 7.63 18.96
C ARG A 294 -0.67 8.07 19.42
N LEU A 295 -1.47 8.60 18.51
CA LEU A 295 -2.83 9.05 18.82
C LEU A 295 -3.74 7.85 19.13
N ILE A 296 -3.64 6.75 18.38
CA ILE A 296 -4.37 5.51 18.67
C ILE A 296 -3.95 4.92 20.01
N GLU A 297 -2.65 4.80 20.28
CA GLU A 297 -2.18 4.28 21.56
C GLU A 297 -2.63 5.17 22.75
N ALA A 298 -2.76 6.48 22.53
CA ALA A 298 -3.25 7.42 23.53
C ALA A 298 -4.78 7.37 23.74
N GLU A 299 -5.55 7.03 22.69
CA GLU A 299 -7.01 6.87 22.74
C GLU A 299 -7.42 5.65 23.59
N PHE A 300 -6.55 4.64 23.68
CA PHE A 300 -6.78 3.42 24.46
C PHE A 300 -5.76 3.30 25.61
N PRO A 301 -5.82 4.18 26.63
CA PRO A 301 -4.83 4.22 27.71
C PRO A 301 -4.81 2.95 28.58
N GLN A 302 -5.89 2.18 28.58
CA GLN A 302 -6.02 0.90 29.29
C GLN A 302 -5.28 -0.26 28.62
N ILE A 303 -4.90 -0.13 27.35
CA ILE A 303 -4.23 -1.20 26.60
C ILE A 303 -2.73 -1.18 26.91
N GLU A 304 -2.24 -2.30 27.44
CA GLU A 304 -0.85 -2.53 27.79
C GLU A 304 -0.11 -3.26 26.68
N ILE A 305 -0.78 -4.18 25.98
CA ILE A 305 -0.19 -5.03 24.94
C ILE A 305 -0.88 -4.75 23.60
N TRP A 306 -0.09 -4.27 22.64
CA TRP A 306 -0.50 -4.00 21.27
C TRP A 306 0.08 -5.03 20.33
N LYS A 307 -0.74 -5.55 19.42
CA LYS A 307 -0.32 -6.48 18.37
C LYS A 307 -0.63 -5.93 16.98
N LEU A 308 0.18 -6.32 16.01
CA LEU A 308 -0.08 -6.06 14.60
C LEU A 308 0.67 -7.07 13.73
N GLU A 309 0.23 -7.20 12.48
CA GLU A 309 0.84 -8.07 11.48
C GLU A 309 1.10 -7.27 10.20
N THR A 310 2.09 -7.72 9.42
CA THR A 310 2.41 -7.14 8.11
C THR A 310 3.06 -8.18 7.22
N SER A 311 2.99 -7.98 5.90
CA SER A 311 3.72 -8.80 4.93
C SER A 311 5.23 -8.66 5.15
N GLY A 312 5.95 -9.77 4.96
CA GLY A 312 7.42 -9.81 4.96
C GLY A 312 8.06 -9.02 3.81
N ARG A 313 7.28 -8.68 2.80
CA ARG A 313 7.73 -7.96 1.60
C ARG A 313 7.82 -6.45 1.85
N GLN A 314 7.08 -5.93 2.82
CA GLN A 314 7.02 -4.50 3.13
C GLN A 314 8.11 -4.10 4.13
N GLN A 315 9.35 -4.01 3.66
CA GLN A 315 10.51 -3.68 4.51
C GLN A 315 10.35 -2.36 5.28
N ASP A 316 9.70 -1.38 4.67
CA ASP A 316 9.41 -0.08 5.30
C ASP A 316 8.50 -0.21 6.53
N ASN A 317 7.52 -1.12 6.49
CA ASN A 317 6.61 -1.38 7.61
C ASN A 317 7.38 -1.97 8.80
N HIS A 318 8.28 -2.92 8.55
CA HIS A 318 9.11 -3.51 9.61
C HIS A 318 9.92 -2.44 10.34
N HIS A 319 10.60 -1.58 9.60
CA HIS A 319 11.38 -0.48 10.19
C HIS A 319 10.48 0.51 10.95
N PHE A 320 9.30 0.81 10.39
CA PHE A 320 8.32 1.68 11.02
C PHE A 320 7.83 1.15 12.37
N TYR A 321 7.43 -0.13 12.43
CA TYR A 321 6.92 -0.74 13.67
C TYR A 321 8.02 -0.87 14.74
N GLU A 322 9.22 -1.29 14.36
CA GLU A 322 10.37 -1.38 15.27
C GLU A 322 10.74 0.00 15.85
N LYS A 323 10.71 1.06 15.02
CA LYS A 323 10.91 2.44 15.47
C LYS A 323 9.82 2.90 16.45
N MET A 324 8.60 2.37 16.35
CA MET A 324 7.50 2.66 17.28
C MET A 324 7.58 1.85 18.58
N GLY A 325 8.59 1.01 18.74
CA GLY A 325 8.83 0.21 19.94
C GLY A 325 8.13 -1.15 19.92
N TYR A 326 7.64 -1.60 18.76
CA TYR A 326 7.16 -2.96 18.59
C TYR A 326 8.34 -3.91 18.41
N ILE A 327 8.23 -5.08 19.03
CA ILE A 327 9.21 -6.17 18.95
C ILE A 327 8.59 -7.27 18.11
N ARG A 328 9.37 -7.81 17.19
CA ARG A 328 8.96 -8.92 16.33
C ARG A 328 8.84 -10.20 17.17
N ILE A 329 7.68 -10.85 17.13
CA ILE A 329 7.39 -12.05 17.93
C ILE A 329 7.43 -13.34 17.09
N TYR A 330 7.07 -13.27 15.81
CA TYR A 330 7.26 -14.36 14.86
C TYR A 330 7.44 -13.82 13.43
N ALA A 331 7.98 -14.67 12.57
CA ALA A 331 8.12 -14.43 11.14
C ALA A 331 7.89 -15.73 10.37
N SER A 332 7.13 -15.64 9.29
CA SER A 332 6.94 -16.68 8.28
C SER A 332 7.33 -16.13 6.91
N GLU A 333 7.22 -16.92 5.84
CA GLU A 333 7.49 -16.43 4.47
C GLU A 333 6.55 -15.27 4.08
N ASP A 334 5.32 -15.28 4.56
CA ASP A 334 4.27 -14.35 4.11
C ASP A 334 3.81 -13.34 5.20
N GLU A 335 4.11 -13.61 6.47
CA GLU A 335 3.54 -12.86 7.60
C GLU A 335 4.53 -12.67 8.75
N PHE A 336 4.60 -11.44 9.24
CA PHE A 336 5.43 -11.02 10.36
C PHE A 336 4.55 -10.39 11.45
N GLY A 337 4.58 -10.99 12.64
CA GLY A 337 3.84 -10.53 13.81
C GLY A 337 4.72 -9.67 14.73
N TYR A 338 4.11 -8.61 15.25
CA TYR A 338 4.74 -7.64 16.14
C TYR A 338 3.93 -7.44 17.42
N GLU A 339 4.63 -7.22 18.53
CA GLU A 339 4.02 -6.93 19.83
C GLU A 339 4.73 -5.76 20.52
N LYS A 340 3.97 -4.88 21.17
CA LYS A 340 4.50 -3.80 22.01
C LYS A 340 3.84 -3.85 23.37
N ASN A 341 4.67 -3.92 24.42
CA ASN A 341 4.22 -3.93 25.80
C ASN A 341 4.60 -2.61 26.50
N ARG A 342 3.61 -1.91 27.07
CA ARG A 342 3.82 -0.67 27.85
C ARG A 342 4.33 -0.94 29.27
N SER A 343 4.07 -2.12 29.82
CA SER A 343 4.59 -2.59 31.10
C SER A 343 5.83 -3.45 30.85
N VAL A 344 7.00 -2.82 30.85
CA VAL A 344 8.24 -3.55 31.09
C VAL A 344 8.31 -3.80 32.59
N ASP A 345 7.59 -4.83 33.05
CA ASP A 345 7.91 -5.61 34.26
C ASP A 345 7.00 -6.85 34.30
N SER A 346 7.63 -8.03 34.25
CA SER A 346 7.09 -9.39 34.42
C SER A 346 5.90 -9.78 33.53
N PHE A 347 6.19 -10.60 32.50
CA PHE A 347 5.22 -11.58 32.01
C PHE A 347 5.02 -12.62 33.12
N ASP A 348 3.99 -12.44 33.96
CA ASP A 348 3.54 -13.44 34.92
C ASP A 348 2.32 -14.16 34.33
N PRO A 349 2.42 -15.46 33.95
CA PRO A 349 1.33 -16.19 33.31
C PRO A 349 0.21 -16.59 34.28
N THR A 350 0.21 -16.12 35.53
CA THR A 350 -0.89 -16.40 36.46
C THR A 350 -2.07 -15.46 36.21
N CYS A 351 -3.21 -16.07 35.87
CA CYS A 351 -4.53 -15.44 35.84
C CYS A 351 -4.69 -14.43 36.99
N ASP A 352 -4.89 -13.17 36.63
CA ASP A 352 -5.30 -12.15 37.58
C ASP A 352 -6.78 -12.41 37.95
N GLU A 353 -6.99 -13.23 38.99
CA GLU A 353 -8.30 -13.58 39.56
C GLU A 353 -8.98 -12.38 40.27
N THR A 354 -8.48 -11.15 40.13
CA THR A 354 -9.09 -9.99 40.78
C THR A 354 -10.32 -9.46 40.03
N LEU A 355 -11.42 -10.18 40.28
CA LEU A 355 -12.82 -9.78 40.22
C LEU A 355 -13.05 -8.27 40.42
N ALA A 356 -13.34 -7.55 39.34
CA ALA A 356 -14.00 -6.25 39.42
C ALA A 356 -15.51 -6.48 39.60
N LYS A 357 -15.94 -6.54 40.87
CA LYS A 357 -17.31 -6.28 41.30
C LYS A 357 -17.71 -4.86 40.87
N ASP A 358 -18.33 -4.68 39.71
CA ASP A 358 -19.23 -3.54 39.50
C ASP A 358 -20.26 -3.67 38.37
N SER A 359 -20.36 -4.84 37.75
CA SER A 359 -21.58 -5.28 37.08
C SER A 359 -21.77 -6.75 37.43
N GLY A 360 -23.01 -7.20 37.65
CA GLY A 360 -23.31 -8.53 38.21
C GLY A 360 -22.89 -9.75 37.37
N GLU A 361 -21.98 -9.61 36.41
CA GLU A 361 -21.45 -10.68 35.57
C GLU A 361 -19.93 -10.79 35.73
N SER A 362 -19.47 -11.96 36.17
CA SER A 362 -18.05 -12.29 36.21
C SER A 362 -17.58 -12.63 34.80
N VAL A 363 -17.00 -11.66 34.09
CA VAL A 363 -16.31 -11.92 32.82
C VAL A 363 -14.90 -12.42 33.12
N VAL A 364 -14.60 -13.64 32.68
CA VAL A 364 -13.25 -14.21 32.73
C VAL A 364 -12.61 -14.06 31.36
N GLU A 365 -11.46 -13.41 31.31
CA GLU A 365 -10.70 -13.15 30.09
C GLU A 365 -9.40 -13.94 30.11
N TYR A 366 -9.13 -14.65 29.02
CA TYR A 366 -7.93 -15.47 28.86
C TYR A 366 -7.16 -14.97 27.65
N VAL A 367 -5.92 -14.53 27.85
CA VAL A 367 -5.08 -13.98 26.77
C VAL A 367 -3.78 -14.76 26.65
N GLN A 368 -3.42 -15.13 25.42
CA GLN A 368 -2.24 -15.94 25.09
C GLN A 368 -2.16 -17.29 25.84
N LEU A 369 -3.29 -17.79 26.33
CA LEU A 369 -3.36 -19.08 26.98
C LEU A 369 -3.45 -20.21 25.95
N ASN A 370 -2.61 -21.23 26.13
CA ASN A 370 -2.70 -22.45 25.36
C ASN A 370 -3.81 -23.35 25.95
N LEU A 371 -4.96 -23.37 25.30
CA LEU A 371 -6.10 -24.22 25.65
C LEU A 371 -6.11 -25.54 24.87
N ASP A 372 -4.93 -26.10 24.58
CA ASP A 372 -4.82 -27.39 23.90
C ASP A 372 -5.57 -28.49 24.68
N SER A 373 -6.28 -29.34 23.95
CA SER A 373 -7.02 -30.50 24.47
C SER A 373 -8.11 -30.19 25.52
N VAL A 374 -8.56 -28.94 25.64
CA VAL A 374 -9.70 -28.58 26.50
C VAL A 374 -11.01 -29.12 25.92
N ARG A 375 -11.86 -29.71 26.77
CA ARG A 375 -13.18 -30.24 26.39
C ARG A 375 -14.27 -29.58 27.22
N TYR A 376 -15.24 -29.00 26.53
CA TYR A 376 -16.49 -28.52 27.12
C TYR A 376 -17.57 -29.59 26.95
N SER A 377 -18.28 -29.93 28.01
CA SER A 377 -19.34 -30.94 27.98
C SER A 377 -20.46 -30.51 28.92
N THR A 378 -21.68 -30.45 28.39
CA THR A 378 -22.87 -29.96 29.11
C THR A 378 -22.71 -28.53 29.67
N SER A 379 -21.82 -27.73 29.06
CA SER A 379 -21.48 -26.38 29.49
C SER A 379 -22.26 -25.33 28.69
N ASN A 380 -22.60 -24.21 29.32
CA ASN A 380 -23.17 -23.05 28.64
C ASN A 380 -22.06 -22.09 28.19
N LEU A 381 -21.96 -21.85 26.88
CA LEU A 381 -20.99 -20.93 26.27
C LEU A 381 -21.67 -19.73 25.58
N THR A 382 -22.92 -19.40 25.94
CA THR A 382 -23.60 -18.22 25.40
C THR A 382 -22.79 -16.95 25.62
N ASN A 383 -22.81 -16.03 24.63
CA ASN A 383 -22.08 -14.76 24.65
C ASN A 383 -20.54 -14.90 24.73
N SER A 384 -19.99 -16.10 24.49
CA SER A 384 -18.54 -16.27 24.38
C SER A 384 -18.03 -15.61 23.10
N ARG A 385 -16.94 -14.83 23.22
CA ARG A 385 -16.21 -14.23 22.10
C ARG A 385 -14.87 -14.92 21.98
N ILE A 386 -14.58 -15.45 20.78
CA ILE A 386 -13.32 -16.10 20.45
C ILE A 386 -12.74 -15.34 19.27
N THR A 387 -11.65 -14.62 19.49
CA THR A 387 -11.02 -13.73 18.50
C THR A 387 -9.53 -14.05 18.45
N ASP A 388 -8.96 -14.06 17.24
CA ASP A 388 -7.53 -14.32 17.00
C ASP A 388 -7.00 -15.62 17.66
N CYS A 389 -7.83 -16.66 17.64
CA CYS A 389 -7.49 -17.96 18.19
C CYS A 389 -7.36 -19.01 17.09
N ASN A 390 -6.31 -19.84 17.16
CA ASN A 390 -6.20 -21.02 16.31
C ASN A 390 -7.17 -22.10 16.80
N LEU A 391 -8.21 -22.36 16.01
CA LEU A 391 -9.19 -23.43 16.24
C LEU A 391 -9.00 -24.63 15.30
N SER A 392 -7.90 -24.72 14.57
CA SER A 392 -7.64 -25.83 13.63
C SER A 392 -7.70 -27.18 14.34
N GLY A 393 -8.40 -28.14 13.71
CA GLY A 393 -8.63 -29.47 14.27
C GLY A 393 -9.72 -29.56 15.36
N SER A 394 -10.32 -28.43 15.75
CA SER A 394 -11.44 -28.41 16.71
C SER A 394 -12.69 -29.09 16.12
N LYS A 395 -13.49 -29.71 16.99
CA LYS A 395 -14.77 -30.35 16.63
C LYS A 395 -15.91 -29.70 17.39
N PHE A 396 -16.90 -29.21 16.64
CA PHE A 396 -18.11 -28.61 17.16
C PHE A 396 -19.28 -29.55 16.86
N THR A 397 -19.80 -30.23 17.89
CA THR A 397 -20.84 -31.26 17.73
C THR A 397 -21.97 -31.03 18.72
N ASN A 398 -23.22 -31.16 18.27
CA ASN A 398 -24.42 -31.01 19.09
C ASN A 398 -24.51 -29.66 19.82
N LEU A 399 -24.13 -28.57 19.14
CA LEU A 399 -24.19 -27.21 19.67
C LEU A 399 -25.38 -26.46 19.07
N ASN A 400 -26.00 -25.58 19.88
CA ASN A 400 -26.91 -24.57 19.37
C ASN A 400 -26.09 -23.35 18.93
N MET A 401 -26.09 -23.06 17.63
CA MET A 401 -25.42 -21.92 17.01
C MET A 401 -26.40 -20.94 16.36
N THR A 402 -27.65 -20.88 16.83
CA THR A 402 -28.61 -19.87 16.35
C THR A 402 -28.09 -18.46 16.64
N ASN A 403 -28.15 -17.58 15.63
CA ASN A 403 -27.67 -16.20 15.67
C ASN A 403 -26.16 -16.06 15.95
N ILE A 404 -25.35 -17.06 15.60
CA ILE A 404 -23.88 -16.91 15.64
C ILE A 404 -23.40 -16.04 14.48
N LEU A 405 -22.40 -15.19 14.74
CA LEU A 405 -21.63 -14.50 13.71
C LEU A 405 -20.32 -15.26 13.49
N LEU A 406 -20.11 -15.74 12.27
CA LEU A 406 -18.86 -16.32 11.80
C LEU A 406 -18.32 -15.40 10.72
N ALA A 407 -17.30 -14.61 11.04
CA ALA A 407 -16.72 -13.61 10.15
C ALA A 407 -15.20 -13.66 10.19
N ASP A 408 -14.57 -13.33 9.07
CA ASP A 408 -13.11 -13.27 8.92
C ASP A 408 -12.41 -14.60 9.28
N LEU A 409 -13.01 -15.74 8.88
CA LEU A 409 -12.51 -17.09 9.17
C LEU A 409 -11.96 -17.78 7.91
N ARG A 410 -10.87 -18.54 8.08
CA ARG A 410 -10.39 -19.50 7.08
C ARG A 410 -11.00 -20.88 7.35
N LEU A 411 -11.90 -21.32 6.47
CA LEU A 411 -12.58 -22.63 6.55
C LEU A 411 -12.11 -23.65 5.49
N THR A 412 -10.91 -23.45 4.92
CA THR A 412 -10.32 -24.37 3.94
C THR A 412 -10.24 -25.80 4.50
N ASP A 413 -10.60 -26.79 3.69
CA ASP A 413 -10.63 -28.22 4.04
C ASP A 413 -11.49 -28.56 5.29
N SER A 414 -12.37 -27.65 5.71
CA SER A 414 -13.28 -27.88 6.82
C SER A 414 -14.58 -28.55 6.35
N LYS A 415 -15.20 -29.34 7.22
CA LYS A 415 -16.42 -30.08 6.93
C LYS A 415 -17.59 -29.56 7.76
N ILE A 416 -18.71 -29.26 7.09
CA ILE A 416 -19.99 -28.94 7.71
C ILE A 416 -20.94 -30.06 7.32
N GLU A 417 -21.15 -31.02 8.23
CA GLU A 417 -21.94 -32.23 7.99
C GLU A 417 -23.11 -32.29 8.97
N PHE A 418 -24.30 -32.68 8.48
CA PHE A 418 -25.50 -32.89 9.29
C PHE A 418 -25.99 -31.65 10.07
N CYS A 419 -25.74 -30.44 9.55
CA CYS A 419 -26.23 -29.18 10.14
C CYS A 419 -27.53 -28.72 9.46
N ALA A 420 -28.45 -28.15 10.25
CA ALA A 420 -29.54 -27.34 9.71
C ALA A 420 -29.00 -25.93 9.42
N LEU A 421 -29.09 -25.50 8.15
CA LEU A 421 -28.57 -24.20 7.68
C LEU A 421 -29.69 -23.26 7.23
N ASP A 422 -30.93 -23.55 7.61
CA ASP A 422 -32.11 -22.76 7.22
C ASP A 422 -31.98 -21.30 7.70
N GLY A 423 -32.03 -20.37 6.74
CA GLY A 423 -31.93 -18.94 7.01
C GLY A 423 -30.50 -18.42 7.24
N VAL A 424 -29.47 -19.26 7.19
CA VAL A 424 -28.07 -18.83 7.24
C VAL A 424 -27.75 -17.98 5.99
N GLN A 425 -27.10 -16.84 6.20
CA GLN A 425 -26.73 -15.93 5.13
C GLN A 425 -25.22 -15.93 4.92
N PHE A 426 -24.80 -16.24 3.70
CA PHE A 426 -23.43 -16.06 3.25
C PHE A 426 -23.35 -14.74 2.48
N GLN A 427 -22.57 -13.80 2.99
CA GLN A 427 -22.45 -12.45 2.46
C GLN A 427 -20.97 -12.12 2.29
N ASP A 428 -20.59 -11.57 1.14
CA ASP A 428 -19.20 -11.17 0.84
C ASP A 428 -18.19 -12.29 1.12
N THR A 429 -18.57 -13.51 0.73
CA THR A 429 -17.77 -14.72 0.96
C THR A 429 -17.16 -15.18 -0.35
N HIS A 430 -15.84 -15.32 -0.40
CA HIS A 430 -15.14 -15.86 -1.56
C HIS A 430 -15.02 -17.39 -1.46
N LEU A 431 -15.20 -18.10 -2.59
CA LEU A 431 -15.20 -19.57 -2.64
C LEU A 431 -13.80 -20.19 -2.90
N GLY A 432 -12.77 -19.34 -3.01
CA GLY A 432 -11.37 -19.72 -3.25
C GLY A 432 -11.04 -19.86 -4.74
N SER A 433 -9.86 -19.39 -5.17
CA SER A 433 -9.53 -19.31 -6.60
C SER A 433 -8.73 -20.48 -7.18
N ASP A 434 -8.06 -21.34 -6.40
CA ASP A 434 -7.03 -22.19 -7.04
C ASP A 434 -6.74 -23.59 -6.49
N ARG A 435 -7.37 -24.11 -5.42
CA ARG A 435 -6.93 -25.43 -4.89
C ARG A 435 -8.00 -26.48 -4.54
N VAL A 436 -9.23 -26.13 -4.16
CA VAL A 436 -10.35 -27.10 -4.01
C VAL A 436 -11.69 -26.38 -4.20
N PRO A 437 -12.50 -26.71 -5.23
CA PRO A 437 -13.84 -26.14 -5.37
C PRO A 437 -14.74 -26.54 -4.20
N MET A 438 -15.61 -25.63 -3.75
CA MET A 438 -16.61 -25.98 -2.76
C MET A 438 -17.57 -27.04 -3.35
N GLN A 439 -17.78 -28.12 -2.59
CA GLN A 439 -18.64 -29.23 -3.00
C GLN A 439 -19.90 -29.26 -2.13
N TRP A 440 -21.05 -29.28 -2.78
CA TRP A 440 -22.32 -29.61 -2.15
C TRP A 440 -22.76 -30.99 -2.61
N ALA A 441 -22.64 -31.99 -1.73
CA ALA A 441 -23.06 -33.35 -2.01
C ALA A 441 -24.21 -33.73 -1.07
N HIS A 442 -25.31 -34.22 -1.64
CA HIS A 442 -26.48 -34.67 -0.89
C HIS A 442 -27.14 -33.59 0.00
N CYS A 443 -27.09 -32.33 -0.44
CA CYS A 443 -27.73 -31.21 0.25
C CYS A 443 -29.08 -30.86 -0.41
N ASP A 444 -30.07 -30.47 0.40
CA ASP A 444 -31.27 -29.80 -0.08
C ASP A 444 -31.02 -28.29 -0.13
N LEU A 445 -30.99 -27.73 -1.34
CA LEU A 445 -30.82 -26.30 -1.58
C LEU A 445 -32.15 -25.62 -1.96
N GLY A 446 -33.28 -26.29 -1.75
CA GLY A 446 -34.62 -25.79 -2.05
C GLY A 446 -34.89 -24.40 -1.45
N GLY A 447 -35.43 -23.49 -2.26
CA GLY A 447 -35.74 -22.12 -1.84
C GLY A 447 -34.54 -21.17 -1.78
N SER A 448 -33.32 -21.65 -2.03
CA SER A 448 -32.11 -20.81 -2.08
C SER A 448 -32.14 -19.83 -3.25
N ARG A 449 -31.49 -18.67 -3.08
CA ARG A 449 -31.37 -17.63 -4.10
C ARG A 449 -29.91 -17.20 -4.22
N PHE A 450 -29.38 -17.25 -5.43
CA PHE A 450 -28.07 -16.73 -5.79
C PHE A 450 -28.29 -15.44 -6.56
N ILE A 451 -27.86 -14.30 -6.01
CA ILE A 451 -28.10 -12.96 -6.56
C ILE A 451 -26.73 -12.30 -6.69
N ASP A 452 -26.41 -11.80 -7.88
CA ASP A 452 -25.12 -11.16 -8.21
C ASP A 452 -23.89 -12.01 -7.86
N CYS A 453 -24.00 -13.34 -8.03
CA CYS A 453 -22.90 -14.28 -7.82
C CYS A 453 -22.21 -14.64 -9.16
N ASP A 454 -20.90 -14.78 -9.14
CA ASP A 454 -20.17 -15.46 -10.22
C ASP A 454 -20.38 -16.98 -10.09
N LEU A 455 -21.05 -17.57 -11.08
CA LEU A 455 -21.33 -19.01 -11.16
C LEU A 455 -20.49 -19.70 -12.25
N SER A 456 -19.42 -19.05 -12.71
CA SER A 456 -18.50 -19.61 -13.72
C SER A 456 -17.88 -20.91 -13.22
N GLY A 457 -17.92 -21.95 -14.05
CA GLY A 457 -17.37 -23.26 -13.71
C GLY A 457 -18.27 -24.11 -12.80
N VAL A 458 -19.42 -23.62 -12.34
CA VAL A 458 -20.39 -24.42 -11.58
C VAL A 458 -21.02 -25.47 -12.50
N GLN A 459 -21.03 -26.72 -12.03
CA GLN A 459 -21.63 -27.86 -12.72
C GLN A 459 -22.75 -28.47 -11.86
N LEU A 460 -23.89 -28.73 -12.48
CA LEU A 460 -25.00 -29.45 -11.88
C LEU A 460 -25.05 -30.85 -12.48
N GLU A 461 -24.52 -31.83 -11.76
CA GLU A 461 -24.52 -33.23 -12.19
C GLU A 461 -25.53 -34.02 -11.35
N GLN A 462 -26.42 -34.75 -12.03
CA GLN A 462 -27.43 -35.60 -11.38
C GLN A 462 -28.35 -34.86 -10.39
N CYS A 463 -28.54 -33.55 -10.57
CA CYS A 463 -29.42 -32.72 -9.73
C CYS A 463 -30.87 -32.72 -10.21
N GLN A 464 -31.82 -32.58 -9.28
CA GLN A 464 -33.20 -32.27 -9.61
C GLN A 464 -33.34 -30.75 -9.83
N VAL A 465 -33.64 -30.32 -11.06
CA VAL A 465 -33.72 -28.90 -11.44
C VAL A 465 -35.16 -28.38 -11.61
N ASN A 466 -36.15 -29.11 -11.08
CA ASN A 466 -37.56 -28.77 -11.26
C ASN A 466 -37.90 -27.50 -10.48
N GLY A 467 -38.52 -26.52 -11.15
CA GLY A 467 -38.83 -25.21 -10.56
C GLY A 467 -37.62 -24.27 -10.43
N MET A 468 -36.42 -24.70 -10.82
CA MET A 468 -35.24 -23.83 -10.89
C MET A 468 -35.42 -22.78 -11.99
N LYS A 469 -35.07 -21.54 -11.70
CA LYS A 469 -35.20 -20.40 -12.63
C LYS A 469 -33.88 -19.66 -12.80
N ILE A 470 -33.56 -19.29 -14.04
CA ILE A 470 -32.45 -18.38 -14.39
C ILE A 470 -33.08 -17.14 -15.01
N ASN A 471 -32.85 -15.97 -14.42
CA ASN A 471 -33.47 -14.70 -14.84
C ASN A 471 -35.00 -14.78 -14.99
N GLY A 472 -35.65 -15.56 -14.12
CA GLY A 472 -37.10 -15.77 -14.12
C GLY A 472 -37.62 -16.84 -15.10
N VAL A 473 -36.77 -17.38 -15.98
CA VAL A 473 -37.10 -18.43 -16.94
C VAL A 473 -36.82 -19.81 -16.34
N GLU A 474 -37.73 -20.76 -16.48
CA GLU A 474 -37.50 -22.12 -15.96
C GLU A 474 -36.39 -22.84 -16.72
N VAL A 475 -35.46 -23.48 -16.00
CA VAL A 475 -34.34 -24.21 -16.60
C VAL A 475 -34.82 -25.32 -17.54
N ARG A 476 -35.97 -25.94 -17.22
CA ARG A 476 -36.60 -26.93 -18.10
C ARG A 476 -36.99 -26.36 -19.46
N GLU A 477 -37.51 -25.14 -19.50
CA GLU A 477 -37.89 -24.47 -20.76
C GLU A 477 -36.64 -24.14 -21.59
N LEU A 478 -35.57 -23.68 -20.93
CA LEU A 478 -34.28 -23.43 -21.58
C LEU A 478 -33.69 -24.70 -22.21
N LEU A 479 -33.69 -25.81 -21.47
CA LEU A 479 -33.21 -27.11 -21.98
C LEU A 479 -34.07 -27.63 -23.14
N ALA A 480 -35.41 -27.50 -23.03
CA ALA A 480 -36.31 -27.90 -24.11
C ALA A 480 -36.10 -27.08 -25.38
N ALA A 481 -35.91 -25.77 -25.26
CA ALA A 481 -35.61 -24.89 -26.38
C ALA A 481 -34.28 -25.25 -27.06
N TYR A 482 -33.24 -25.54 -26.27
CA TYR A 482 -31.94 -25.96 -26.79
C TYR A 482 -32.01 -27.29 -27.56
N GLU A 483 -32.71 -28.29 -27.03
CA GLU A 483 -32.88 -29.58 -27.71
C GLU A 483 -33.69 -29.45 -29.00
N ALA A 484 -34.70 -28.57 -29.03
CA ALA A 484 -35.44 -28.26 -30.27
C ALA A 484 -34.60 -27.54 -31.34
N MET A 485 -33.49 -26.91 -30.96
CA MET A 485 -32.53 -26.32 -31.92
C MET A 485 -31.49 -27.33 -32.44
N LYS A 486 -31.31 -28.46 -31.76
CA LYS A 486 -30.42 -29.55 -32.21
C LYS A 486 -31.07 -30.48 -33.22
N SER A 487 -32.40 -30.60 -33.17
CA SER A 487 -33.24 -31.33 -34.14
C SER A 487 -33.48 -30.53 -35.40
#